data_AF-A0A7W1IK97-F1
#
_entry.id   AF-A0A7W1IK97-F1
#
_cell.length_a   1.000
_cell.length_b   1.000
_cell.length_c   1.000
_cell.angle_alpha   90.00
_cell.angle_beta   90.00
_cell.angle_gamma   90.00
#
_symmetry.space_group_name_H-M   'P 1'
#
loop_
_entity.id
_entity.type
_entity.pdbx_description
1 polymer ?
#
loop_
_entity_poly.entity_id
_entity_poly.type
_entity_poly.pdbx_seq_one_letter_code
_entity_poly.pdbx_strand_id
1 'polypeptide(L)'
;MHDKSAPSMKLGLGLYRSLLTDDNFAFARQAGVSHLVVHLVDYFKGTNPVLASGDPTSGWGVTRNQDVPWTEEDLRGIKTRIESHGLVWEAIENFDPAHWHDILLDGPRKVQQMEALKRTIQTVGRVGIPIMGYNFSLAGVWGWTKGPWGRGGAKTLVYDESKIDLQTPIPNGMVWNMVYDPEAPAGVVPRVDA
;
A
#
# COMPACT_ATOMS: atom_id res chain seq x y z
N MET A 1 32.17 -25.05 -16.76
CA MET A 1 30.84 -24.41 -16.89
C MET A 1 30.51 -23.81 -15.55
N HIS A 2 30.56 -22.49 -15.40
CA HIS A 2 30.23 -21.85 -14.12
C HIS A 2 28.74 -21.99 -13.87
N ASP A 3 28.39 -22.75 -12.83
CA ASP A 3 27.12 -22.66 -12.15
C ASP A 3 26.97 -21.23 -11.62
N LYS A 4 26.20 -20.41 -12.34
CA LYS A 4 25.83 -19.08 -11.88
C LYS A 4 24.73 -19.28 -10.84
N SER A 5 25.14 -19.60 -9.61
CA SER A 5 24.29 -19.50 -8.43
C SER A 5 23.49 -18.20 -8.55
N ALA A 6 22.16 -18.27 -8.41
CA ALA A 6 21.30 -17.10 -8.43
C ALA A 6 21.94 -15.98 -7.59
N PRO A 7 21.96 -14.72 -8.07
CA PRO A 7 22.60 -13.63 -7.36
C PRO A 7 22.09 -13.61 -5.91
N SER A 8 23.00 -13.55 -4.94
CA SER A 8 22.65 -13.74 -3.51
C SER A 8 21.74 -12.62 -2.95
N MET A 9 21.46 -11.59 -3.75
CA MET A 9 20.61 -10.44 -3.41
C MET A 9 19.61 -10.17 -4.53
N LYS A 10 18.32 -10.13 -4.17
CA LYS A 10 17.23 -9.70 -5.05
C LYS A 10 17.07 -8.19 -4.94
N LEU A 11 17.39 -7.45 -6.01
CA LEU A 11 17.12 -6.03 -6.10
C LEU A 11 15.74 -5.81 -6.71
N GLY A 12 14.89 -5.04 -6.04
CA GLY A 12 13.52 -4.78 -6.47
C GLY A 12 13.07 -3.33 -6.37
N LEU A 13 11.99 -3.03 -7.08
CA LEU A 13 11.33 -1.71 -7.10
C LEU A 13 9.88 -1.83 -6.62
N GLY A 14 9.45 -0.87 -5.81
CA GLY A 14 8.06 -0.71 -5.40
C GLY A 14 7.24 -0.01 -6.49
N LEU A 15 6.11 -0.58 -6.91
CA LEU A 15 5.19 0.05 -7.86
C LEU A 15 3.74 -0.04 -7.38
N TYR A 16 2.98 1.05 -7.52
CA TYR A 16 1.53 1.05 -7.34
C TYR A 16 0.82 0.41 -8.55
N ARG A 17 -0.43 -0.03 -8.35
CA ARG A 17 -1.25 -0.71 -9.36
C ARG A 17 -1.35 0.10 -10.65
N SER A 18 -1.60 1.41 -10.54
CA SER A 18 -1.66 2.33 -11.69
C SER A 18 -0.31 2.51 -12.40
N LEU A 19 0.80 2.21 -11.72
CA LEU A 19 2.16 2.31 -12.26
C LEU A 19 2.66 1.00 -12.87
N LEU A 20 1.83 -0.06 -12.91
CA LEU A 20 2.12 -1.32 -13.61
C LEU A 20 1.95 -1.13 -15.12
N THR A 21 2.83 -0.32 -15.71
CA THR A 21 2.85 0.03 -17.13
C THR A 21 4.13 -0.48 -17.80
N ASP A 22 4.08 -0.66 -19.12
CA ASP A 22 5.21 -1.17 -19.89
C ASP A 22 6.43 -0.24 -19.79
N ASP A 23 6.21 1.08 -19.77
CA ASP A 23 7.26 2.09 -19.57
C ASP A 23 7.93 1.96 -18.20
N ASN A 24 7.16 1.75 -17.13
CA ASN A 24 7.71 1.60 -15.78
C ASN A 24 8.42 0.25 -15.60
N PHE A 25 7.97 -0.80 -16.29
CA PHE A 25 8.69 -2.07 -16.34
C PHE A 25 10.01 -1.93 -17.10
N ALA A 26 10.03 -1.22 -18.22
CA ALA A 26 11.25 -0.92 -18.95
C ALA A 26 12.23 -0.09 -18.08
N PHE A 27 11.72 0.93 -17.36
CA PHE A 27 12.50 1.70 -16.41
C PHE A 27 13.09 0.81 -15.30
N ALA A 28 12.29 -0.07 -14.70
CA ALA A 28 12.75 -1.00 -13.68
C ALA A 28 13.93 -1.87 -14.18
N ARG A 29 13.81 -2.42 -15.40
CA ARG A 29 14.88 -3.18 -16.05
C ARG A 29 16.13 -2.32 -16.29
N GLN A 30 15.96 -1.08 -16.75
CA GLN A 30 17.07 -0.14 -16.99
C GLN A 30 17.78 0.27 -15.68
N ALA A 31 17.04 0.38 -14.58
CA ALA A 31 17.58 0.62 -13.24
C ALA A 31 18.33 -0.60 -12.64
N GLY A 32 18.33 -1.75 -13.34
CA GLY A 32 19.03 -2.96 -12.93
C GLY A 32 18.26 -3.81 -11.92
N VAL A 33 16.99 -3.50 -11.66
CA VAL A 33 16.16 -4.33 -10.77
C VAL A 33 15.67 -5.58 -11.50
N SER A 34 15.44 -6.66 -10.74
CA SER A 34 14.92 -7.93 -11.26
C SER A 34 13.56 -8.30 -10.68
N HIS A 35 13.20 -7.70 -9.55
CA HIS A 35 11.99 -8.04 -8.80
C HIS A 35 11.11 -6.81 -8.58
N LEU A 36 9.82 -7.02 -8.37
CA LEU A 36 8.86 -5.98 -8.01
C LEU A 36 8.18 -6.30 -6.68
N VAL A 37 7.98 -5.25 -5.89
CA VAL A 37 7.04 -5.20 -4.77
C VAL A 37 5.85 -4.37 -5.23
N VAL A 38 4.65 -4.93 -5.24
CA VAL A 38 3.49 -4.28 -5.84
C VAL A 38 2.49 -3.83 -4.78
N HIS A 39 2.16 -2.54 -4.81
CA HIS A 39 1.02 -1.98 -4.12
C HIS A 39 -0.23 -2.08 -4.99
N LEU A 40 -1.11 -3.04 -4.68
CA LEU A 40 -2.37 -3.24 -5.42
C LEU A 40 -3.42 -2.14 -5.16
N VAL A 41 -3.09 -1.17 -4.30
CA VAL A 41 -3.96 -0.08 -3.87
C VAL A 41 -3.22 1.23 -4.13
N ASP A 42 -3.79 2.08 -4.98
CA ASP A 42 -3.23 3.39 -5.29
C ASP A 42 -3.61 4.41 -4.20
N TYR A 43 -2.68 4.72 -3.30
CA TYR A 43 -2.84 5.80 -2.31
C TYR A 43 -2.74 7.18 -2.95
N PHE A 44 -1.96 7.31 -4.03
CA PHE A 44 -1.78 8.55 -4.76
C PHE A 44 -2.13 8.30 -6.22
N LYS A 45 -3.01 9.12 -6.80
CA LYS A 45 -3.54 8.92 -8.16
C LYS A 45 -3.06 10.02 -9.10
N GLY A 46 -3.04 9.72 -10.41
CA GLY A 46 -2.70 10.67 -11.48
C GLY A 46 -1.39 10.33 -12.19
N THR A 47 -1.07 11.06 -13.27
CA THR A 47 0.09 10.80 -14.14
C THR A 47 1.43 11.09 -13.47
N ASN A 48 1.45 11.96 -12.46
CA ASN A 48 2.62 12.29 -11.64
C ASN A 48 2.19 12.49 -10.18
N PRO A 49 1.89 11.40 -9.45
CA PRO A 49 1.37 11.50 -8.11
C PRO A 49 2.43 12.13 -7.19
N VAL A 50 2.05 13.19 -6.49
CA VAL A 50 2.91 13.81 -5.50
C VAL A 50 2.56 13.22 -4.14
N LEU A 51 3.54 12.60 -3.48
CA LEU A 51 3.40 12.21 -2.07
C LEU A 51 3.02 13.43 -1.24
N ALA A 52 1.83 13.38 -0.64
CA ALA A 52 1.32 14.36 0.32
C ALA A 52 0.89 13.63 1.60
N SER A 53 1.03 14.27 2.76
CA SER A 53 0.51 13.72 4.03
C SER A 53 -1.01 13.57 3.99
N GLY A 54 -1.67 14.35 3.12
CA GLY A 54 -3.11 14.55 3.13
C GLY A 54 -3.52 15.72 4.02
N ASP A 55 -4.72 16.22 3.79
CA ASP A 55 -5.44 16.99 4.81
C ASP A 55 -5.90 16.03 5.93
N PRO A 56 -6.01 16.48 7.19
CA PRO A 56 -6.41 15.64 8.32
C PRO A 56 -7.75 14.90 8.15
N THR A 57 -8.65 15.37 7.28
CA THR A 57 -9.97 14.76 7.05
C THR A 57 -10.02 13.81 5.86
N SER A 58 -9.06 13.92 4.94
CA SER A 58 -9.05 13.17 3.68
C SER A 58 -7.86 12.22 3.54
N GLY A 59 -6.78 12.43 4.32
CA GLY A 59 -5.56 11.63 4.25
C GLY A 59 -5.03 11.49 2.81
N TRP A 60 -4.72 10.26 2.42
CA TRP A 60 -4.31 9.91 1.05
C TRP A 60 -5.51 9.73 0.09
N GLY A 61 -6.74 9.84 0.58
CA GLY A 61 -7.97 9.80 -0.22
C GLY A 61 -8.85 8.60 0.08
N VAL A 62 -9.78 8.32 -0.85
CA VAL A 62 -10.85 7.35 -0.65
C VAL A 62 -10.52 6.00 -1.28
N THR A 63 -10.65 4.93 -0.50
CA THR A 63 -10.74 3.55 -1.02
C THR A 63 -12.20 3.12 -1.16
N ARG A 64 -12.53 2.48 -2.28
CA ARG A 64 -13.90 2.05 -2.65
C ARG A 64 -13.97 0.57 -3.02
N ASN A 65 -13.01 -0.22 -2.55
CA ASN A 65 -12.93 -1.65 -2.86
C ASN A 65 -13.61 -2.52 -1.80
N GLN A 66 -14.60 -1.98 -1.08
CA GLN A 66 -15.36 -2.77 -0.11
C GLN A 66 -15.99 -3.97 -0.83
N ASP A 67 -15.79 -5.16 -0.28
CA ASP A 67 -16.34 -6.40 -0.81
C ASP A 67 -15.87 -6.76 -2.25
N VAL A 68 -14.79 -6.15 -2.74
CA VAL A 68 -14.14 -6.47 -4.03
C VAL A 68 -12.78 -7.16 -3.79
N PRO A 69 -12.76 -8.46 -3.45
CA PRO A 69 -11.50 -9.15 -3.18
C PRO A 69 -10.64 -9.30 -4.43
N TRP A 70 -9.32 -9.38 -4.25
CA TRP A 70 -8.40 -9.72 -5.35
C TRP A 70 -8.68 -11.13 -5.86
N THR A 71 -8.99 -11.22 -7.16
CA THR A 71 -9.29 -12.51 -7.81
C THR A 71 -8.01 -13.17 -8.32
N GLU A 72 -8.05 -14.50 -8.46
CA GLU A 72 -6.92 -15.25 -9.02
C GLU A 72 -6.63 -14.83 -10.47
N GLU A 73 -7.67 -14.59 -11.26
CA GLU A 73 -7.58 -14.15 -12.65
C GLU A 73 -6.87 -12.79 -12.76
N ASP A 74 -7.30 -11.80 -11.97
CA ASP A 74 -6.67 -10.47 -11.97
C ASP A 74 -5.18 -10.54 -11.63
N LEU A 75 -4.84 -11.28 -10.56
CA LEU A 75 -3.47 -11.42 -10.11
C LEU A 75 -2.61 -12.18 -11.14
N ARG A 76 -3.14 -13.22 -11.79
CA ARG A 76 -2.44 -13.93 -12.88
C ARG A 76 -2.22 -13.02 -14.09
N GLY A 77 -3.19 -12.18 -14.43
CA GLY A 77 -3.05 -11.20 -15.51
C GLY A 77 -1.92 -10.21 -15.24
N ILE A 78 -1.88 -9.64 -14.03
CA ILE A 78 -0.81 -8.73 -13.61
C ILE A 78 0.55 -9.45 -13.62
N LYS A 79 0.64 -10.66 -13.04
CA LYS A 79 1.87 -11.45 -12.99
C LYS A 79 2.42 -11.74 -14.39
N THR A 80 1.56 -12.17 -15.30
CA THR A 80 1.92 -12.46 -16.70
C THR A 80 2.51 -11.22 -17.38
N ARG A 81 1.92 -10.05 -17.16
CA ARG A 81 2.42 -8.79 -17.74
C ARG A 81 3.77 -8.37 -17.17
N ILE A 82 3.98 -8.52 -15.86
CA ILE A 82 5.29 -8.27 -15.22
C ILE A 82 6.36 -9.22 -15.79
N GLU A 83 6.03 -10.51 -15.87
CA GLU A 83 6.96 -11.56 -16.31
C GLU A 83 7.33 -11.45 -17.80
N SER A 84 6.42 -10.95 -18.65
CA SER A 84 6.72 -10.70 -20.06
C SER A 84 7.83 -9.65 -20.29
N HIS A 85 8.13 -8.83 -19.27
CA HIS A 85 9.20 -7.84 -19.28
C HIS A 85 10.48 -8.35 -18.58
N GLY A 86 10.55 -9.65 -18.26
CA GLY A 86 11.70 -10.26 -17.58
C GLY A 86 11.86 -9.80 -16.13
N LEU A 87 10.78 -9.38 -15.47
CA LEU A 87 10.72 -9.04 -14.06
C LEU A 87 10.01 -10.16 -13.28
N VAL A 88 10.28 -10.26 -11.98
CA VAL A 88 9.60 -11.19 -11.08
C VAL A 88 8.71 -10.42 -10.12
N TRP A 89 7.43 -10.78 -10.01
CA TRP A 89 6.58 -10.28 -8.94
C TRP A 89 6.86 -11.06 -7.65
N GLU A 90 7.61 -10.44 -6.74
CA GLU A 90 8.11 -11.10 -5.53
C GLU A 90 7.19 -10.88 -4.33
N ALA A 91 6.63 -9.68 -4.20
CA ALA A 91 5.85 -9.32 -3.02
C ALA A 91 4.66 -8.42 -3.34
N ILE A 92 3.64 -8.49 -2.48
CA ILE A 92 2.58 -7.50 -2.37
C ILE A 92 2.76 -6.72 -1.08
N GLU A 93 2.55 -5.41 -1.13
CA GLU A 93 2.53 -4.52 0.04
C GLU A 93 1.51 -3.42 -0.27
N ASN A 94 0.41 -3.15 0.42
CA ASN A 94 -0.21 -3.78 1.58
C ASN A 94 -1.65 -4.24 1.23
N PHE A 95 -2.42 -4.74 2.21
CA PHE A 95 -3.87 -4.89 2.08
C PHE A 95 -4.56 -3.53 1.85
N ASP A 96 -5.65 -3.54 1.08
CA ASP A 96 -6.52 -2.37 0.94
C ASP A 96 -7.28 -2.10 2.24
N PRO A 97 -7.19 -0.90 2.87
CA PRO A 97 -7.97 -0.58 4.08
C PRO A 97 -9.48 -0.89 3.96
N ALA A 98 -10.06 -0.84 2.75
CA ALA A 98 -11.45 -1.24 2.53
C ALA A 98 -11.73 -2.71 2.89
N HIS A 99 -10.73 -3.59 2.81
CA HIS A 99 -10.89 -5.02 3.06
C HIS A 99 -10.77 -5.41 4.54
N TRP A 100 -10.23 -4.54 5.41
CA TRP A 100 -9.85 -4.91 6.78
C TRP A 100 -9.99 -3.80 7.83
N HIS A 101 -10.67 -2.70 7.51
CA HIS A 101 -10.92 -1.60 8.47
C HIS A 101 -11.62 -2.05 9.76
N ASP A 102 -12.55 -3.01 9.71
CA ASP A 102 -13.20 -3.53 10.92
C ASP A 102 -12.24 -4.42 11.74
N ILE A 103 -11.24 -5.05 11.12
CA ILE A 103 -10.17 -5.72 11.88
C ILE A 103 -9.33 -4.69 12.64
N LEU A 104 -9.00 -3.56 11.98
CA LEU A 104 -8.20 -2.49 12.58
C LEU A 104 -8.95 -1.81 13.75
N LEU A 105 -10.24 -1.54 13.57
CA LEU A 105 -11.06 -0.74 14.49
C LEU A 105 -11.88 -1.59 15.48
N ASP A 106 -11.65 -2.90 15.53
CA ASP A 106 -12.49 -3.86 16.26
C ASP A 106 -13.99 -3.78 15.91
N GLY A 107 -14.29 -3.46 14.66
CA GLY A 107 -15.63 -3.24 14.14
C GLY A 107 -16.47 -4.50 13.95
N PRO A 108 -17.77 -4.34 13.64
CA PRO A 108 -18.74 -5.43 13.65
C PRO A 108 -18.47 -6.53 12.61
N ARG A 109 -17.81 -6.22 11.49
CA ARG A 109 -17.49 -7.22 10.45
C ARG A 109 -16.07 -7.79 10.56
N LYS A 110 -15.35 -7.57 11.68
CA LYS A 110 -13.96 -8.02 11.85
C LYS A 110 -13.77 -9.50 11.52
N VAL A 111 -14.70 -10.37 11.94
CA VAL A 111 -14.64 -11.81 11.68
C VAL A 111 -14.85 -12.11 10.19
N GLN A 112 -15.80 -11.43 9.54
CA GLN A 112 -16.05 -11.59 8.11
C GLN A 112 -14.84 -11.14 7.27
N GLN A 113 -14.27 -9.98 7.60
CA GLN A 113 -13.05 -9.46 6.96
C GLN A 113 -11.85 -10.39 7.19
N MET A 114 -11.71 -10.96 8.40
CA MET A 114 -10.65 -11.93 8.71
C MET A 114 -10.73 -13.16 7.78
N GLU A 115 -11.92 -13.72 7.60
CA GLU A 115 -12.13 -14.85 6.68
C GLU A 115 -11.89 -14.45 5.21
N ALA A 116 -12.23 -13.22 4.83
CA ALA A 116 -11.92 -12.70 3.49
C ALA A 116 -10.41 -12.57 3.26
N LEU A 117 -9.66 -12.04 4.23
CA LEU A 117 -8.21 -11.89 4.15
C LEU A 117 -7.50 -13.25 4.07
N LYS A 118 -7.95 -14.26 4.83
CA LYS A 118 -7.43 -15.64 4.69
C LYS A 118 -7.60 -16.16 3.27
N ARG A 119 -8.77 -15.95 2.65
CA ARG A 119 -9.00 -16.32 1.24
C ARG A 119 -8.10 -15.53 0.30
N THR A 120 -7.91 -14.23 0.51
CA THR A 120 -6.96 -13.42 -0.28
C THR A 120 -5.55 -13.98 -0.20
N ILE A 121 -5.06 -14.33 0.99
CA ILE A 121 -3.71 -14.92 1.16
C ILE A 121 -3.61 -16.27 0.42
N GLN A 122 -4.65 -17.11 0.48
CA GLN A 122 -4.69 -18.36 -0.28
C GLN A 122 -4.62 -18.10 -1.81
N THR A 123 -5.37 -17.12 -2.31
CA THR A 123 -5.34 -16.71 -3.72
C THR A 123 -3.94 -16.22 -4.13
N VAL A 124 -3.32 -15.34 -3.32
CA VAL A 124 -1.94 -14.86 -3.53
C VAL A 124 -0.95 -16.04 -3.60
N GLY A 125 -1.09 -17.02 -2.70
CA GLY A 125 -0.30 -18.24 -2.70
C GLY A 125 -0.49 -19.10 -3.95
N ARG A 126 -1.72 -19.28 -4.44
CA ARG A 126 -2.03 -20.04 -5.68
C ARG A 126 -1.44 -19.39 -6.94
N VAL A 127 -1.36 -18.06 -6.97
CA VAL A 127 -0.72 -17.32 -8.07
C VAL A 127 0.81 -17.44 -7.98
N GLY A 128 1.35 -17.85 -6.84
CA GLY A 128 2.79 -18.05 -6.64
C GLY A 128 3.53 -16.77 -6.34
N ILE A 129 2.91 -15.84 -5.61
CA ILE A 129 3.58 -14.64 -5.08
C ILE A 129 3.99 -14.97 -3.63
N PRO A 130 5.30 -15.05 -3.33
CA PRO A 130 5.77 -15.65 -2.09
C PRO A 130 5.62 -14.77 -0.85
N ILE A 131 5.45 -13.45 -1.01
CA ILE A 131 5.50 -12.49 0.09
C ILE A 131 4.26 -11.59 0.09
N MET A 132 3.58 -11.52 1.25
CA MET A 132 2.52 -10.55 1.53
C MET A 132 2.95 -9.70 2.74
N GLY A 133 3.38 -8.47 2.49
CA GLY A 133 3.68 -7.48 3.51
C GLY A 133 2.42 -6.74 3.97
N TYR A 134 2.31 -6.47 5.27
CA TYR A 134 1.25 -5.66 5.84
C TYR A 134 1.76 -4.87 7.06
N ASN A 135 1.08 -3.78 7.43
CA ASN A 135 1.41 -2.94 8.58
C ASN A 135 0.18 -2.71 9.48
N PHE A 136 0.17 -3.23 10.70
CA PHE A 136 -0.95 -3.03 11.63
C PHE A 136 -0.84 -1.69 12.36
N SER A 137 -1.25 -0.60 11.69
CA SER A 137 -1.27 0.76 12.25
C SER A 137 -2.63 1.41 12.03
N LEU A 138 -3.19 2.09 13.04
CA LEU A 138 -4.44 2.84 12.87
C LEU A 138 -4.25 4.13 12.07
N ALA A 139 -3.12 4.80 12.28
CA ALA A 139 -2.80 6.08 11.63
C ALA A 139 -2.11 5.92 10.27
N GLY A 140 -1.66 4.71 9.91
CA GLY A 140 -0.80 4.52 8.73
C GLY A 140 0.55 5.22 8.91
N VAL A 141 1.10 5.79 7.83
CA VAL A 141 2.30 6.66 7.87
C VAL A 141 1.84 8.11 7.97
N TRP A 142 1.73 8.60 9.21
CA TRP A 142 1.23 9.93 9.55
C TRP A 142 2.33 10.87 10.07
N GLY A 143 2.03 12.17 10.14
CA GLY A 143 2.87 13.12 10.88
C GLY A 143 4.18 13.45 10.20
N TRP A 144 4.23 13.49 8.87
CA TRP A 144 5.44 13.90 8.16
C TRP A 144 5.17 15.14 7.32
N THR A 145 6.23 15.93 7.14
CA THR A 145 6.28 17.07 6.24
C THR A 145 7.31 16.83 5.15
N LYS A 146 7.29 17.65 4.09
CA LYS A 146 8.17 17.51 2.94
C LYS A 146 8.87 18.83 2.63
N GLY A 147 10.19 18.77 2.46
CA GLY A 147 11.00 19.96 2.22
C GLY A 147 12.39 19.63 1.65
N PRO A 148 13.14 20.64 1.19
CA PRO A 148 14.46 20.47 0.55
C PRO A 148 15.58 20.25 1.58
N TRP A 149 15.37 19.34 2.52
CA TRP A 149 16.30 19.07 3.63
C TRP A 149 17.31 17.98 3.34
N GLY A 150 17.21 17.30 2.18
CA GLY A 150 18.17 16.31 1.75
C GLY A 150 19.47 16.92 1.23
N ARG A 151 20.52 16.10 1.11
CA ARG A 151 21.80 16.52 0.51
C ARG A 151 21.58 17.10 -0.88
N GLY A 152 22.24 18.23 -1.18
CA GLY A 152 22.10 18.93 -2.45
C GLY A 152 20.72 19.59 -2.67
N GLY A 153 19.93 19.82 -1.61
CA GLY A 153 18.60 20.43 -1.71
C GLY A 153 17.50 19.46 -2.16
N ALA A 154 17.77 18.15 -2.12
CA ALA A 154 16.78 17.14 -2.47
C ALA A 154 15.55 17.21 -1.55
N LYS A 155 14.34 17.14 -2.15
CA LYS A 155 13.09 17.07 -1.40
C LYS A 155 13.01 15.72 -0.68
N THR A 156 12.85 15.75 0.64
CA THR A 156 12.73 14.56 1.49
C THR A 156 11.56 14.68 2.45
N LEU A 157 11.08 13.54 2.94
CA LEU A 157 10.12 13.48 4.04
C LEU A 157 10.86 13.62 5.38
N VAL A 158 10.27 14.33 6.34
CA VAL A 158 10.80 14.53 7.70
C VAL A 158 9.66 14.48 8.70
N TYR A 159 9.89 13.78 9.81
CA TYR A 159 9.08 13.90 11.01
C TYR A 159 9.63 15.06 11.85
N ASP A 160 8.79 16.05 12.11
CA ASP A 160 9.12 17.21 12.94
C ASP A 160 7.94 17.45 13.89
N GLU A 161 8.07 16.93 15.11
CA GLU A 161 7.04 16.97 16.14
C GLU A 161 6.49 18.38 16.38
N SER A 162 7.34 19.41 16.28
CA SER A 162 6.92 20.81 16.48
C SER A 162 5.91 21.32 15.45
N LYS A 163 5.73 20.59 14.34
CA LYS A 163 4.82 20.92 13.24
C LYS A 163 3.57 20.05 13.21
N ILE A 164 3.38 19.20 14.22
CA ILE A 164 2.36 18.16 14.20
C ILE A 164 1.56 18.22 15.50
N ASP A 165 0.24 18.17 15.40
CA ASP A 165 -0.61 17.96 16.58
C ASP A 165 -0.70 16.46 16.88
N LEU A 166 0.06 16.02 17.90
CA LEU A 166 0.09 14.64 18.38
C LEU A 166 -1.27 14.11 18.88
N GLN A 167 -2.22 14.99 19.14
CA GLN A 167 -3.56 14.65 19.60
C GLN A 167 -4.60 14.75 18.48
N THR A 168 -4.18 14.92 17.21
CA THR A 168 -5.09 14.92 16.07
C THR A 168 -5.92 13.63 16.07
N PRO A 169 -7.25 13.71 16.22
CA PRO A 169 -8.09 12.53 16.26
C PRO A 169 -8.30 11.97 14.84
N ILE A 170 -8.57 10.66 14.75
CA ILE A 170 -8.93 10.02 13.47
C ILE A 170 -10.43 10.24 13.22
N PRO A 171 -10.84 10.83 12.09
CA PRO A 171 -12.26 10.98 11.75
C PRO A 171 -12.98 9.63 11.63
N ASN A 172 -14.29 9.62 11.91
CA ASN A 172 -15.13 8.49 11.54
C ASN A 172 -15.05 8.22 10.03
N GLY A 173 -15.07 6.95 9.63
CA GLY A 173 -14.96 6.56 8.22
C GLY A 173 -13.53 6.60 7.67
N MET A 174 -12.53 6.85 8.52
CA MET A 174 -11.11 6.88 8.15
C MET A 174 -10.29 5.92 9.02
N VAL A 175 -9.30 5.27 8.40
CA VAL A 175 -8.24 4.49 9.07
C VAL A 175 -7.05 4.38 8.13
N TRP A 176 -5.85 4.14 8.63
CA TRP A 176 -4.65 3.92 7.80
C TRP A 176 -4.27 5.13 6.92
N ASN A 177 -4.66 6.33 7.34
CA ASN A 177 -4.61 7.56 6.55
C ASN A 177 -5.43 7.51 5.24
N MET A 178 -6.49 6.69 5.18
CA MET A 178 -7.38 6.52 4.04
C MET A 178 -8.84 6.57 4.48
N VAL A 179 -9.70 7.19 3.68
CA VAL A 179 -11.15 7.19 3.89
C VAL A 179 -11.75 5.90 3.33
N TYR A 180 -12.33 5.07 4.19
CA TYR A 180 -13.04 3.84 3.81
C TYR A 180 -14.56 4.01 3.79
N ASP A 181 -15.10 5.03 4.44
CA ASP A 181 -16.53 5.37 4.41
C ASP A 181 -16.71 6.90 4.36
N PRO A 182 -16.90 7.49 3.17
CA PRO A 182 -17.06 8.93 3.02
C PRO A 182 -18.42 9.44 3.55
N GLU A 183 -19.38 8.55 3.79
CA GLU A 183 -20.72 8.89 4.30
C GLU A 183 -20.84 8.66 5.81
N ALA A 184 -19.72 8.35 6.48
CA ALA A 184 -19.71 8.11 7.92
C ALA A 184 -20.20 9.37 8.69
N PRO A 185 -20.99 9.21 9.77
CA PRO A 185 -21.44 10.33 10.57
C PRO A 185 -20.27 11.16 11.10
N ALA A 186 -20.43 12.49 11.11
CA ALA A 186 -19.43 13.39 11.66
C ALA A 186 -19.04 12.97 13.09
N GLY A 187 -17.74 12.97 13.36
CA GLY A 187 -17.18 12.50 14.63
C GLY A 187 -15.79 11.92 14.44
N VAL A 188 -15.27 11.33 15.50
CA VAL A 188 -13.93 10.75 15.54
C VAL A 188 -13.98 9.36 16.17
N VAL A 189 -13.03 8.51 15.78
CA VAL A 189 -12.84 7.20 16.37
C VAL A 189 -12.64 7.37 17.90
N PRO A 190 -13.39 6.64 18.74
CA PRO A 190 -13.25 6.74 20.19
C PRO A 190 -11.83 6.39 20.66
N ARG A 191 -11.43 6.98 21.79
CA ARG A 191 -10.21 6.54 22.47
C ARG A 191 -10.39 5.12 22.98
N VAL A 192 -9.33 4.32 22.87
CA VAL A 192 -9.24 3.01 23.51
C VAL A 192 -8.75 3.23 24.93
N ASP A 193 -9.52 2.78 25.91
CA ASP A 193 -9.09 2.78 27.31
C ASP A 193 -7.92 1.80 27.48
N ALA A 194 -6.92 2.20 28.28
CA ALA A 194 -5.70 1.43 28.52
C ALA A 194 -5.89 0.29 29.52
#